data_AF-A0A955U9W5-F1
#
_entry.id   AF-A0A955U9W5-F1
#
_cell.length_a   1.000
_cell.length_b   1.000
_cell.length_c   1.000
_cell.angle_alpha   90.00
_cell.angle_beta   90.00
_cell.angle_gamma   90.00
#
_symmetry.space_group_name_H-M   'P 1'
#
loop_
_entity.id
_entity.type
_entity.pdbx_description
1 polymer ?
#
loop_
_entity_poly.entity_id
_entity_poly.type
_entity_poly.pdbx_seq_one_letter_code
_entity_poly.pdbx_strand_id
1 'polypeptide(L)' 'MNQDDTFEEPNDSETAAVNDPKAVPPKKNKKELSVVSLPHDNDVMAQEMADLFDEDRVTHQHGNAEPEKD' A
#
# COMPACT_ATOMS: atom_id res chain seq x y z
N MET A 1 34.32 -1.99 -25.98
CA MET A 1 33.75 -2.38 -24.68
C MET A 1 33.75 -1.16 -23.79
N ASN A 2 32.62 -0.48 -23.65
CA ASN A 2 32.38 0.44 -22.55
C ASN A 2 31.08 -0.04 -21.88
N GLN A 3 31.19 -0.28 -20.57
CA GLN A 3 30.11 -0.68 -19.69
C GLN A 3 29.42 0.58 -19.21
N ASP A 4 28.14 0.73 -19.53
CA ASP A 4 27.25 1.70 -18.91
C ASP A 4 25.96 0.96 -18.54
N ASP A 5 26.07 0.02 -17.60
CA ASP A 5 24.92 -0.56 -16.89
C ASP A 5 24.30 0.54 -16.02
N THR A 6 23.46 1.35 -16.65
CA THR A 6 22.65 2.35 -15.97
C THR A 6 21.50 1.61 -15.30
N PHE A 7 21.68 1.26 -14.02
CA PHE A 7 20.60 0.80 -13.16
C PHE A 7 19.56 1.92 -13.07
N GLU A 8 18.49 1.79 -13.84
CA GLU A 8 17.33 2.66 -13.78
C GLU A 8 16.59 2.33 -12.47
N GLU A 9 16.83 3.12 -11.42
CA GLU A 9 15.96 3.15 -10.24
C GLU A 9 14.54 3.47 -10.72
N PRO A 10 13.53 2.62 -10.44
CA PRO A 10 12.17 3.04 -10.64
C PRO A 10 11.89 4.17 -9.63
N ASN A 11 11.65 5.36 -10.17
CA ASN A 11 11.09 6.49 -9.42
C ASN A 11 9.77 6.06 -8.77
N ASP A 12 9.79 5.74 -7.48
CA ASP A 12 8.60 5.74 -6.62
C ASP A 12 8.16 7.19 -6.40
N SER A 13 7.60 7.81 -7.44
CA SER A 13 7.03 9.13 -7.29
C SER A 13 5.91 9.37 -8.31
N GLU A 14 4.86 8.56 -8.27
CA GLU A 14 3.53 9.01 -8.71
C GLU A 14 2.38 8.32 -7.97
N THR A 15 2.28 8.52 -6.65
CA THR A 15 0.95 8.51 -6.00
C THR A 15 0.30 9.88 -6.23
N ALA A 16 -0.06 10.16 -7.48
CA ALA A 16 -0.87 11.32 -7.83
C ALA A 16 -2.31 11.09 -7.37
N ALA A 17 -2.64 11.74 -6.25
CA ALA A 17 -3.92 12.36 -5.95
C ALA A 17 -5.19 11.73 -6.55
N VAL A 18 -5.94 11.01 -5.71
CA VAL A 18 -7.41 11.04 -5.79
C VAL A 18 -7.94 11.66 -4.50
N ASN A 19 -7.90 13.00 -4.48
CA ASN A 19 -8.76 13.82 -3.64
C ASN A 19 -10.16 13.79 -4.27
N ASP A 20 -11.05 12.92 -3.82
CA ASP A 20 -12.47 12.99 -4.14
C ASP A 20 -13.25 13.69 -3.00
N PRO A 21 -13.72 14.95 -3.18
CA PRO A 21 -14.42 15.67 -2.15
C PRO A 21 -15.94 15.55 -2.33
N LYS A 22 -16.54 14.35 -2.42
CA LYS A 22 -18.02 14.27 -2.34
C LYS A 22 -18.63 12.91 -2.00
N ALA A 23 -18.60 12.59 -0.71
CA ALA A 23 -19.79 12.18 0.02
C ALA A 23 -19.45 12.34 1.51
N VAL A 24 -20.12 13.26 2.22
CA VAL A 24 -20.05 13.29 3.68
C VAL A 24 -21.21 12.44 4.19
N PRO A 25 -21.03 11.12 4.41
CA PRO A 25 -22.03 10.34 5.13
C PRO A 25 -22.25 10.98 6.52
N PRO A 26 -23.44 10.80 7.14
CA PRO A 26 -23.68 11.28 8.50
C PRO A 26 -22.50 10.87 9.38
N LYS A 27 -21.98 11.82 10.17
CA LYS A 27 -20.79 11.63 11.01
C LYS A 27 -21.00 10.39 11.87
N LYS A 28 -20.57 9.22 11.38
CA LYS A 28 -20.38 8.03 12.21
C LYS A 28 -19.42 8.55 13.26
N ASN A 29 -19.85 8.64 14.52
CA ASN A 29 -18.97 8.98 15.62
C ASN A 29 -17.75 8.08 15.45
N LYS A 30 -16.65 8.65 14.96
CA LYS A 30 -15.47 7.89 14.61
C LYS A 30 -14.97 7.41 15.95
N LYS A 31 -15.16 6.11 16.22
CA LYS A 31 -14.60 5.49 17.41
C LYS A 31 -13.11 5.43 17.15
N GLU A 32 -12.43 6.52 17.44
CA GLU A 32 -10.98 6.60 17.37
C GLU A 32 -10.45 5.58 18.36
N LEU A 33 -9.66 4.64 17.85
CA LEU A 33 -8.97 3.68 18.69
C LEU A 33 -7.88 4.46 19.43
N SER A 34 -7.85 4.32 20.76
CA SER A 34 -6.75 4.86 21.56
C SER A 34 -5.50 4.04 21.25
N VAL A 35 -4.65 4.57 20.38
CA VAL A 35 -3.38 3.94 20.03
C VAL A 35 -2.34 4.28 21.10
N VAL A 36 -1.80 3.25 21.75
CA VAL A 36 -0.64 3.36 22.63
C VAL A 36 0.51 2.67 21.93
N SER A 37 1.55 3.42 21.60
CA SER A 37 2.76 2.88 20.96
C SER A 37 3.56 2.09 21.98
N LEU A 38 3.83 0.81 21.71
CA LEU A 38 4.83 0.03 22.43
C LEU A 38 6.22 0.31 21.87
N PRO A 39 7.28 0.15 22.67
CA PRO A 39 8.65 0.18 22.16
C PRO A 39 8.82 -0.91 21.08
N HIS A 40 9.35 -0.52 19.92
CA HIS A 40 9.59 -1.39 18.75
C HIS A 40 8.33 -1.89 18.01
N ASP A 41 7.15 -1.29 18.24
CA ASP A 41 5.93 -1.66 17.51
C ASP A 41 6.12 -1.66 15.99
N ASN A 42 6.84 -0.66 15.44
CA ASN A 42 7.11 -0.59 14.01
C ASN A 42 7.97 -1.75 13.51
N ASP A 43 8.94 -2.21 14.31
CA ASP A 43 9.83 -3.30 13.92
C ASP A 43 9.07 -4.64 13.92
N VAL A 44 8.22 -4.85 14.92
CA VAL A 44 7.34 -6.02 15.01
C VAL A 44 6.35 -6.03 13.85
N MET A 45 5.67 -4.91 13.60
CA MET A 45 4.74 -4.78 12.46
C MET A 45 5.45 -4.99 11.12
N ALA A 46 6.65 -4.44 10.95
CA ALA A 46 7.43 -4.59 9.73
C ALA A 46 7.83 -6.05 9.49
N GLN A 47 8.24 -6.75 10.54
CA GLN A 47 8.57 -8.18 10.46
C GLN A 47 7.35 -9.01 10.05
N GLU A 48 6.19 -8.78 10.67
CA GLU A 48 4.96 -9.48 10.29
C GLU A 48 4.56 -9.20 8.84
N MET A 49 4.69 -7.94 8.38
CA MET A 49 4.44 -7.60 6.98
C MET A 49 5.44 -8.28 6.04
N ALA A 50 6.71 -8.38 6.41
CA ALA A 50 7.69 -9.11 5.59
C ALA A 50 7.30 -10.58 5.42
N ASP A 51 6.88 -11.25 6.49
CA ASP A 51 6.47 -12.66 6.46
C ASP A 51 5.20 -12.89 5.61
N LEU A 52 4.29 -11.91 5.55
CA LEU A 52 3.06 -11.97 4.76
C LEU A 52 3.31 -11.75 3.25
N PHE A 53 4.35 -11.00 2.90
CA PHE A 53 4.64 -10.57 1.53
C PHE A 53 5.92 -11.19 0.95
N ASP A 54 6.40 -12.31 1.51
CA ASP A 54 7.43 -13.17 0.90
C ASP A 54 7.14 -13.35 -0.60
N GLU A 55 7.90 -12.67 -1.47
CA GLU A 55 7.62 -12.51 -2.90
C GLU A 55 7.39 -13.87 -3.60
N ASP A 56 8.13 -14.90 -3.18
CA ASP A 56 8.05 -16.27 -3.69
C ASP A 56 6.72 -16.98 -3.35
N ARG A 57 5.96 -16.50 -2.37
CA ARG A 57 4.70 -17.09 -1.89
C ARG A 57 3.45 -16.32 -2.33
N VAL A 58 3.62 -15.10 -2.84
CA VAL A 58 2.50 -14.28 -3.30
C VAL A 58 2.01 -14.82 -4.64
N THR A 59 0.88 -15.51 -4.63
CA THR A 59 0.18 -15.92 -5.86
C THR A 59 -0.85 -14.85 -6.21
N HIS A 60 -0.56 -14.01 -7.21
CA HIS A 60 -1.50 -12.99 -7.67
C HIS A 60 -2.70 -13.65 -8.35
N GLN A 61 -3.77 -13.86 -7.60
CA GLN A 61 -5.08 -14.14 -8.16
C GLN A 61 -5.68 -12.81 -8.59
N HIS A 62 -5.46 -12.42 -9.86
CA HIS A 62 -6.16 -11.29 -10.44
C HIS A 62 -7.65 -11.65 -10.53
N GLY A 63 -8.47 -11.03 -9.68
CA GLY A 63 -9.92 -11.08 -9.83
C GLY A 63 -10.31 -10.48 -11.17
N ASN A 64 -11.35 -11.01 -11.81
CA ASN A 64 -11.90 -10.41 -13.02
C ASN A 64 -12.34 -8.98 -12.66
N ALA A 65 -11.58 -7.99 -13.09
CA ALA A 65 -12.01 -6.61 -13.05
C ALA A 65 -13.18 -6.52 -14.04
N GLU A 66 -14.40 -6.56 -13.52
CA GLU A 66 -15.57 -6.34 -14.36
C GLU A 66 -15.40 -4.97 -15.04
N PRO A 67 -15.56 -4.88 -16.38
CA PRO A 67 -15.41 -3.62 -17.07
C PRO A 67 -16.49 -2.66 -16.57
N GLU A 68 -16.07 -1.45 -16.16
CA GLU A 68 -16.99 -0.35 -15.89
C GLU A 68 -17.85 -0.16 -17.16
N LYS A 69 -19.16 -0.34 -17.02
CA LYS A 69 -20.08 -0.20 -18.16
C LYS A 69 -20.05 1.25 -18.65
N ASP A 70 -19.71 1.40 -19.93
CA ASP A 70 -19.87 2.62 -20.75
C ASP A 70 -21.34 3.10 -20.77
#